data_AF-A0A227KAV8-F1
#
_entry.id   AF-A0A227KAV8-F1
#
_cell.length_a   1.000
_cell.length_b   1.000
_cell.length_c   1.000
_cell.angle_alpha   90.00
_cell.angle_beta   90.00
_cell.angle_gamma   90.00
#
_symmetry.space_group_name_H-M   'P 1'
#
loop_
_entity.id
_entity.type
_entity.pdbx_description
1 polymer ?
#
loop_
_entity_poly.entity_id
_entity_poly.type
_entity_poly.pdbx_seq_one_letter_code
_entity_poly.pdbx_strand_id
1 'polypeptide(L)'
;MEQSLTKKILKVCAASLLAVSSFSYSSPAPYQLSPLENYLIKSFAWEQYESFVNTGASTLFENPKVYYFSAGSLAKNVLKNPTEFIQKYKGQKVFVEGVLSRYSPSKSTFVFDASDNKFVINIRMGEDHNTETHPSLRKNFYCQVANAKKNEIILDNCITGLDYQKVKIGEIEQGIKDFLSGKDKTNPNMPTYAMLAYMALVSAKLLPTHSCCQAAAIEEGPQTTADIRACNQEVTTLWQNNSQFENFNEAMDSVERDLMRHGADLNMVRKAASLMD
;
A
#
# COMPACT_ATOMS: atom_id res chain seq x y z
N MET A 1 2.59 -16.75 10.66
CA MET A 1 1.63 -15.64 10.48
C MET A 1 2.30 -14.38 11.02
N GLU A 2 3.25 -13.84 10.27
CA GLU A 2 3.89 -12.57 10.61
C GLU A 2 2.94 -11.44 10.23
N GLN A 3 2.50 -10.65 11.22
CA GLN A 3 1.87 -9.37 10.91
C GLN A 3 2.89 -8.50 10.19
N SER A 4 2.49 -7.86 9.09
CA SER A 4 3.32 -6.90 8.35
C SER A 4 4.01 -5.94 9.31
N LEU A 5 5.27 -5.67 9.02
CA LEU A 5 6.14 -4.80 9.79
C LEU A 5 5.48 -3.43 10.02
N THR A 6 4.90 -2.83 8.98
CA THR A 6 4.16 -1.56 9.10
C THR A 6 2.96 -1.66 10.01
N LYS A 7 2.23 -2.79 10.04
CA LYS A 7 1.10 -2.98 10.95
C LYS A 7 1.54 -3.00 12.41
N LYS A 8 2.72 -3.54 12.71
CA LYS A 8 3.30 -3.51 14.07
C LYS A 8 3.67 -2.07 14.46
N ILE A 9 4.31 -1.33 13.57
CA ILE A 9 4.69 0.06 13.83
C ILE A 9 3.45 0.92 14.05
N LEU A 10 2.46 0.80 13.18
CA LEU A 10 1.18 1.52 13.22
C LEU A 10 0.46 1.37 14.57
N LYS A 11 0.48 0.16 15.15
CA LYS A 11 -0.08 -0.09 16.50
C LYS A 11 0.70 0.61 17.62
N VAL A 12 2.02 0.62 17.54
CA VAL A 12 2.85 1.32 18.54
C VAL A 12 2.64 2.84 18.45
N CYS A 13 2.53 3.38 17.23
CA CYS A 13 2.21 4.79 17.00
C CYS A 13 0.85 5.16 17.60
N ALA A 14 -0.17 4.31 17.39
CA ALA A 14 -1.51 4.54 17.90
C ALA A 14 -1.52 4.70 19.43
N ALA A 15 -0.86 3.78 20.14
CA ALA A 15 -0.75 3.82 21.59
C ALA A 15 -0.06 5.10 22.10
N SER A 16 0.96 5.61 21.40
CA SER A 16 1.65 6.85 21.76
C SER A 16 0.81 8.12 21.52
N LEU A 17 -0.04 8.13 20.48
CA LEU A 17 -0.80 9.30 20.05
C LEU A 17 -2.04 9.60 20.90
N LEU A 18 -2.63 8.61 21.56
CA LEU A 18 -3.86 8.79 22.36
C LEU A 18 -3.63 9.55 23.68
N ALA A 19 -2.39 9.93 24.00
CA ALA A 19 -2.03 10.57 25.26
C ALA A 19 -1.93 12.11 25.24
N VAL A 20 -2.21 12.79 24.12
CA VAL A 20 -1.87 14.22 23.95
C VAL A 20 -3.06 15.10 23.52
N SER A 21 -3.13 16.33 24.06
CA SER A 21 -4.23 17.29 23.90
C SER A 21 -3.99 18.34 22.79
N SER A 22 -5.07 18.93 22.28
CA SER A 22 -5.12 19.74 21.06
C SER A 22 -4.96 21.26 21.27
N PHE A 23 -4.25 21.93 20.35
CA PHE A 23 -4.16 23.39 20.18
C PHE A 23 -4.46 23.80 18.72
N SER A 24 -4.83 25.06 18.46
CA SER A 24 -5.17 25.57 17.11
C SER A 24 -4.28 26.75 16.69
N TYR A 25 -3.77 26.74 15.46
CA TYR A 25 -2.96 27.81 14.84
C TYR A 25 -3.35 28.05 13.37
N SER A 26 -3.11 29.25 12.85
CA SER A 26 -3.35 29.66 11.45
C SER A 26 -2.16 29.32 10.54
N SER A 27 -2.44 28.93 9.28
CA SER A 27 -1.45 28.30 8.38
C SER A 27 -0.66 29.26 7.47
N PRO A 28 0.68 29.19 7.38
CA PRO A 28 1.48 29.66 6.25
C PRO A 28 1.65 28.57 5.17
N ALA A 29 2.57 28.79 4.22
CA ALA A 29 2.88 27.97 3.03
C ALA A 29 2.90 26.44 3.25
N PRO A 30 2.63 25.62 2.21
CA PRO A 30 2.54 24.16 2.33
C PRO A 30 3.86 23.52 2.83
N TYR A 31 3.74 22.43 3.60
CA TYR A 31 4.89 21.68 4.13
C TYR A 31 5.79 21.18 2.99
N GLN A 32 7.10 21.38 3.11
CA GLN A 32 8.09 20.88 2.16
C GLN A 32 8.82 19.68 2.75
N LEU A 33 8.72 18.53 2.07
CA LEU A 33 9.40 17.30 2.47
C LEU A 33 10.89 17.39 2.18
N SER A 34 11.69 17.08 3.18
CA SER A 34 13.12 16.76 3.03
C SER A 34 13.32 15.46 2.24
N PRO A 35 14.53 15.21 1.69
CA PRO A 35 14.84 13.96 0.99
C PRO A 35 14.57 12.71 1.84
N LEU A 36 14.92 12.74 3.14
CA LEU A 36 14.70 11.62 4.06
C LEU A 36 13.21 11.36 4.30
N GLU A 37 12.43 12.40 4.58
CA GLU A 37 10.98 12.25 4.79
C GLU A 37 10.29 11.71 3.53
N ASN A 38 10.69 12.22 2.36
CA ASN A 38 10.19 11.72 1.09
C ASN A 38 10.55 10.24 0.88
N TYR A 39 11.79 9.85 1.16
CA TYR A 39 12.23 8.46 1.07
C TYR A 39 11.42 7.54 2.01
N LEU A 40 11.25 7.93 3.27
CA LEU A 40 10.47 7.17 4.26
C LEU A 40 9.01 6.99 3.82
N ILE A 41 8.38 8.03 3.27
CA ILE A 41 7.03 7.95 2.71
C ILE A 41 6.95 6.89 1.60
N LYS A 42 7.89 6.91 0.65
CA LYS A 42 7.94 5.92 -0.44
C LYS A 42 8.16 4.50 0.09
N SER A 43 9.05 4.37 1.07
CA SER A 43 9.37 3.11 1.72
C SER A 43 8.14 2.50 2.41
N PHE A 44 7.36 3.31 3.12
CA PHE A 44 6.13 2.84 3.74
C PHE A 44 5.03 2.51 2.73
N ALA A 45 4.89 3.31 1.67
CA ALA A 45 3.95 3.01 0.58
C ALA A 45 4.26 1.66 -0.08
N TRP A 46 5.55 1.37 -0.27
CA TRP A 46 6.02 0.10 -0.80
C TRP A 46 5.67 -1.09 0.11
N GLU A 47 5.92 -0.99 1.42
CA GLU A 47 5.56 -2.05 2.39
C GLU A 47 4.06 -2.31 2.46
N GLN A 48 3.24 -1.26 2.36
CA GLN A 48 1.79 -1.40 2.35
C GLN A 48 1.30 -2.21 1.14
N TYR A 49 1.91 -1.97 -0.02
CA TYR A 49 1.64 -2.76 -1.21
C TYR A 49 2.08 -4.22 -1.04
N GLU A 50 3.30 -4.45 -0.56
CA GLU A 50 3.82 -5.81 -0.36
C GLU A 50 3.01 -6.59 0.68
N SER A 51 2.59 -5.94 1.76
CA SER A 51 1.68 -6.53 2.74
C SER A 51 0.36 -6.95 2.08
N PHE A 52 -0.20 -6.11 1.20
CA PHE A 52 -1.42 -6.46 0.46
C PHE A 52 -1.21 -7.67 -0.46
N VAL A 53 -0.12 -7.72 -1.22
CA VAL A 53 0.19 -8.87 -2.09
C VAL A 53 0.36 -10.15 -1.28
N ASN A 54 1.03 -10.08 -0.13
CA ASN A 54 1.36 -11.26 0.66
C ASN A 54 0.20 -11.77 1.53
N THR A 55 -0.70 -10.89 1.96
CA THR A 55 -1.75 -11.24 2.93
C THR A 55 -3.17 -11.12 2.40
N GLY A 56 -3.36 -10.44 1.26
CA GLY A 56 -4.68 -10.11 0.71
C GLY A 56 -5.47 -9.11 1.57
N ALA A 57 -4.86 -8.53 2.62
CA ALA A 57 -5.51 -7.63 3.56
C ALA A 57 -4.70 -6.36 3.74
N SER A 58 -5.29 -5.21 3.42
CA SER A 58 -4.76 -3.90 3.80
C SER A 58 -5.87 -2.87 3.77
N THR A 59 -5.90 -2.00 4.79
CA THR A 59 -6.87 -0.90 4.94
C THR A 59 -6.78 0.09 3.77
N LEU A 60 -5.61 0.25 3.15
CA LEU A 60 -5.38 1.11 1.98
C LEU A 60 -6.01 0.58 0.69
N PHE A 61 -6.49 -0.66 0.69
CA PHE A 61 -7.15 -1.32 -0.44
C PHE A 61 -8.62 -1.62 -0.13
N GLU A 62 -9.18 -1.00 0.91
CA GLU A 62 -10.60 -1.13 1.24
C GLU A 62 -11.45 -0.07 0.56
N ASN A 63 -10.86 1.04 0.13
CA ASN A 63 -11.55 2.15 -0.54
C ASN A 63 -10.76 2.65 -1.76
N PRO A 64 -11.16 2.31 -2.99
CA PRO A 64 -12.16 1.29 -3.34
C PRO A 64 -11.69 -0.13 -2.98
N LYS A 65 -12.62 -1.02 -2.61
CA LYS A 65 -12.33 -2.40 -2.22
C LYS A 65 -11.69 -3.16 -3.38
N VAL A 66 -10.49 -3.69 -3.17
CA VAL A 66 -9.84 -4.62 -4.10
C VAL A 66 -9.92 -6.02 -3.53
N TYR A 67 -10.58 -6.93 -4.25
CA TYR A 67 -10.71 -8.33 -3.80
C TYR A 67 -9.51 -9.16 -4.23
N TYR A 68 -8.89 -9.84 -3.28
CA TYR A 68 -7.78 -10.76 -3.53
C TYR A 68 -8.28 -12.18 -3.81
N PHE A 69 -7.76 -12.81 -4.87
CA PHE A 69 -7.96 -14.22 -5.15
C PHE A 69 -6.66 -14.89 -5.59
N SER A 70 -6.38 -16.11 -5.12
CA SER A 70 -5.49 -16.98 -5.88
C SER A 70 -6.27 -17.59 -7.06
N ALA A 71 -5.59 -17.96 -8.13
CA ALA A 71 -6.20 -18.57 -9.31
C ALA A 71 -7.05 -19.81 -8.92
N GLY A 72 -6.55 -20.61 -7.98
CA GLY A 72 -7.29 -21.76 -7.45
C GLY A 72 -8.54 -21.38 -6.64
N SER A 73 -8.48 -20.34 -5.81
CA SER A 73 -9.66 -19.91 -5.03
C SER A 73 -10.70 -19.24 -5.92
N LEU A 74 -10.26 -18.45 -6.90
CA LEU A 74 -11.13 -17.86 -7.91
C LEU A 74 -11.89 -18.94 -8.68
N ALA A 75 -11.17 -19.93 -9.21
CA ALA A 75 -11.76 -21.05 -9.95
C ALA A 75 -12.79 -21.81 -9.11
N LYS A 76 -12.46 -22.15 -7.85
CA LYS A 76 -13.40 -22.82 -6.92
C LYS A 76 -14.67 -21.99 -6.69
N ASN A 77 -14.53 -20.68 -6.50
CA ASN A 77 -15.67 -19.79 -6.26
C ASN A 77 -16.60 -19.70 -7.48
N VAL A 78 -16.02 -19.55 -8.68
CA VAL A 78 -16.80 -19.50 -9.92
C VAL A 78 -17.46 -20.85 -10.24
N LEU A 79 -16.71 -21.96 -10.08
CA LEU A 79 -17.23 -23.32 -10.30
C LEU A 79 -18.44 -23.65 -9.40
N LYS A 80 -18.45 -23.13 -8.18
CA LYS A 80 -19.55 -23.33 -7.23
C LYS A 80 -20.84 -22.70 -7.74
N ASN A 81 -20.79 -21.44 -8.16
CA ASN A 81 -21.95 -20.72 -8.70
C ASN A 81 -21.51 -19.51 -9.55
N PRO A 82 -21.42 -19.63 -10.89
CA PRO A 82 -20.93 -18.56 -11.74
C PRO A 82 -21.88 -17.36 -11.81
N THR A 83 -23.19 -17.61 -11.71
CA THR A 83 -24.23 -16.56 -11.74
C THR A 83 -24.14 -15.67 -10.52
N GLU A 84 -24.06 -16.26 -9.33
CA GLU A 84 -23.91 -15.53 -8.07
C GLU A 84 -22.57 -14.78 -8.02
N PHE A 85 -21.49 -15.40 -8.50
CA PHE A 85 -20.19 -14.75 -8.60
C PHE A 85 -20.27 -13.47 -9.44
N ILE A 86 -20.90 -13.53 -10.62
CA ILE A 86 -21.03 -12.37 -11.50
C ILE A 86 -21.97 -11.31 -10.95
N GLN A 87 -23.08 -11.69 -10.33
CA GLN A 87 -23.95 -10.73 -9.64
C GLN A 87 -23.19 -9.94 -8.58
N LYS A 88 -22.25 -10.58 -7.87
CA LYS A 88 -21.46 -9.94 -6.82
C LYS A 88 -20.28 -9.12 -7.33
N TYR A 89 -19.55 -9.64 -8.31
CA TYR A 89 -18.23 -9.10 -8.66
C TYR A 89 -18.14 -8.43 -10.02
N LYS A 90 -19.16 -8.49 -10.89
CA LYS A 90 -19.08 -7.85 -12.22
C LYS A 90 -18.76 -6.37 -12.09
N GLY A 91 -17.75 -5.92 -12.83
CA GLY A 91 -17.26 -4.54 -12.79
C GLY A 91 -16.35 -4.21 -11.62
N GLN A 92 -16.28 -5.06 -10.58
CA GLN A 92 -15.38 -4.89 -9.44
C GLN A 92 -13.94 -5.16 -9.83
N LYS A 93 -13.02 -4.52 -9.09
CA LYS A 93 -11.59 -4.70 -9.25
C LYS A 93 -11.08 -5.85 -8.38
N VAL A 94 -10.30 -6.73 -8.98
CA VAL A 94 -9.76 -7.93 -8.36
C VAL A 94 -8.25 -7.99 -8.57
N PHE A 95 -7.54 -8.49 -7.56
CA PHE A 95 -6.15 -8.85 -7.65
C PHE A 95 -6.06 -10.37 -7.69
N VAL A 96 -5.51 -10.93 -8.77
CA VAL A 96 -5.46 -12.38 -9.01
C VAL A 96 -4.03 -12.84 -9.15
N GLU A 97 -3.64 -13.84 -8.35
CA GLU A 97 -2.30 -14.43 -8.34
C GLU A 97 -2.35 -15.89 -8.81
N GLY A 98 -1.44 -16.30 -9.70
CA GLY A 98 -1.37 -17.69 -10.19
C GLY A 98 -0.08 -18.00 -10.95
N VAL A 99 0.12 -19.27 -11.28
CA VAL A 99 1.20 -19.72 -12.18
C VAL A 99 0.69 -19.68 -13.61
N LEU A 100 1.34 -18.89 -14.47
CA LEU A 100 0.95 -18.75 -15.87
C LEU A 100 1.10 -20.07 -16.61
N SER A 101 -0.01 -20.55 -17.19
CA SER A 101 -0.01 -21.74 -18.04
C SER A 101 0.37 -21.40 -19.47
N ARG A 102 -0.23 -20.33 -20.04
CA ARG A 102 -0.04 -19.93 -21.44
C ARG A 102 -0.14 -18.42 -21.61
N TYR A 103 0.50 -17.90 -22.66
CA TYR A 103 0.38 -16.51 -23.11
C TYR A 103 0.06 -16.49 -24.61
N SER A 104 -0.89 -15.65 -25.02
CA SER A 104 -1.22 -15.40 -26.42
C SER A 104 -0.92 -13.93 -26.77
N PRO A 105 0.22 -13.66 -27.44
CA PRO A 105 0.60 -12.30 -27.81
C PRO A 105 -0.41 -11.61 -28.73
N SER A 106 -0.99 -12.36 -29.68
CA SER A 106 -1.95 -11.81 -30.66
C SER A 106 -3.29 -11.38 -30.05
N LYS A 107 -3.59 -11.83 -28.83
CA LYS A 107 -4.83 -11.51 -28.11
C LYS A 107 -4.56 -10.76 -26.80
N SER A 108 -3.30 -10.41 -26.52
CA SER A 108 -2.84 -9.85 -25.24
C SER A 108 -3.47 -10.56 -24.03
N THR A 109 -3.55 -11.90 -24.09
CA THR A 109 -4.29 -12.71 -23.12
C THR A 109 -3.36 -13.68 -22.40
N PHE A 110 -3.38 -13.63 -21.06
CA PHE A 110 -2.77 -14.64 -20.20
C PHE A 110 -3.80 -15.66 -19.72
N VAL A 111 -3.34 -16.89 -19.51
CA VAL A 111 -4.20 -17.98 -19.03
C VAL A 111 -3.60 -18.64 -17.80
N PHE A 112 -4.40 -18.71 -16.73
CA PHE A 112 -4.17 -19.67 -15.64
C PHE A 112 -5.07 -20.89 -15.84
N ASP A 113 -4.46 -22.06 -16.01
CA ASP A 113 -5.17 -23.32 -15.89
C ASP A 113 -5.31 -23.64 -14.39
N ALA A 114 -6.55 -23.77 -13.91
CA ALA A 114 -6.87 -24.01 -12.51
C ALA A 114 -7.79 -25.23 -12.36
N SER A 115 -7.83 -25.79 -11.14
CA SER A 115 -8.66 -26.97 -10.81
C SER A 115 -8.36 -28.17 -11.71
N ASP A 116 -7.10 -28.63 -11.73
CA ASP A 116 -6.62 -29.76 -12.55
C ASP A 116 -6.94 -29.57 -14.05
N ASN A 117 -6.71 -28.35 -14.57
CA ASN A 117 -6.96 -27.95 -15.96
C ASN A 117 -8.43 -28.00 -16.40
N LYS A 118 -9.39 -28.03 -15.46
CA LYS A 118 -10.83 -28.01 -15.78
C LYS A 118 -11.42 -26.60 -15.85
N PHE A 119 -10.66 -25.59 -15.45
CA PHE A 119 -11.11 -24.21 -15.39
C PHE A 119 -10.06 -23.25 -15.97
N VAL A 120 -10.51 -22.30 -16.76
CA VAL A 120 -9.67 -21.33 -17.48
C VAL A 120 -9.90 -19.93 -16.92
N ILE A 121 -8.85 -19.25 -16.48
CA ILE A 121 -8.89 -17.82 -16.14
C ILE A 121 -8.22 -17.05 -17.27
N ASN A 122 -9.03 -16.32 -18.06
CA ASN A 122 -8.52 -15.45 -19.12
C ASN A 122 -8.26 -14.05 -18.55
N ILE A 123 -7.03 -13.60 -18.67
CA ILE A 123 -6.55 -12.28 -18.25
C ILE A 123 -6.30 -11.47 -19.52
N ARG A 124 -7.15 -10.51 -19.84
CA ARG A 124 -6.98 -9.63 -20.99
C ARG A 124 -6.37 -8.32 -20.54
N MET A 125 -5.18 -8.04 -21.05
CA MET A 125 -4.44 -6.83 -20.70
C MET A 125 -5.16 -5.58 -21.23
N GLY A 126 -5.03 -4.47 -20.51
CA GLY A 126 -5.33 -3.13 -21.02
C GLY A 126 -4.29 -2.67 -22.05
N GLU A 127 -4.45 -1.44 -22.54
CA GLU A 127 -3.52 -0.81 -23.49
C GLU A 127 -2.13 -0.57 -22.85
N ASP A 128 -1.06 -0.72 -23.65
CA ASP A 128 0.30 -0.27 -23.35
C ASP A 128 0.99 -0.78 -22.06
N HIS A 129 1.06 -2.11 -21.89
CA HIS A 129 1.89 -2.72 -20.85
C HIS A 129 3.00 -3.60 -21.44
N ASN A 130 4.26 -3.32 -21.08
CA ASN A 130 5.42 -4.16 -21.40
C ASN A 130 5.30 -5.48 -20.64
N THR A 131 4.80 -6.53 -21.31
CA THR A 131 4.63 -7.85 -20.70
C THR A 131 5.80 -8.77 -21.05
N GLU A 132 6.92 -8.62 -20.36
CA GLU A 132 7.92 -9.67 -20.36
C GLU A 132 7.46 -10.77 -19.38
N THR A 133 6.86 -11.81 -19.93
CA THR A 133 6.18 -12.85 -19.16
C THR A 133 6.53 -14.22 -19.71
N HIS A 134 7.45 -14.90 -19.02
CA HIS A 134 7.76 -16.30 -19.28
C HIS A 134 6.65 -17.21 -18.70
N PRO A 135 6.18 -18.23 -19.45
CA PRO A 135 5.33 -19.29 -18.89
C PRO A 135 5.99 -19.96 -17.67
N SER A 136 5.18 -20.55 -16.78
CA SER A 136 5.62 -21.22 -15.54
C SER A 136 6.13 -20.31 -14.43
N LEU A 137 6.05 -18.98 -14.59
CA LEU A 137 6.28 -18.04 -13.49
C LEU A 137 4.98 -17.75 -12.74
N ARG A 138 5.09 -17.64 -11.43
CA ARG A 138 4.05 -17.05 -10.59
C ARG A 138 3.94 -15.57 -10.93
N LYS A 139 2.73 -15.12 -11.27
CA LYS A 139 2.42 -13.75 -11.64
C LYS A 139 1.13 -13.32 -10.97
N ASN A 140 0.97 -12.01 -10.87
CA ASN A 140 -0.21 -11.38 -10.33
C ASN A 140 -0.71 -10.28 -11.26
N PHE A 141 -2.02 -10.09 -11.29
CA PHE A 141 -2.69 -9.12 -12.14
C PHE A 141 -3.76 -8.39 -11.37
N TYR A 142 -3.84 -7.08 -11.58
CA TYR A 142 -4.95 -6.26 -11.13
C TYR A 142 -5.91 -6.06 -12.31
N CYS A 143 -7.14 -6.53 -12.17
CA CYS A 143 -8.08 -6.63 -13.27
C CYS A 143 -9.50 -6.18 -12.87
N GLN A 144 -10.35 -6.00 -13.88
CA GLN A 144 -11.78 -5.89 -13.70
C GLN A 144 -12.48 -7.20 -14.04
N VAL A 145 -13.43 -7.65 -13.22
CA VAL A 145 -14.22 -8.84 -13.53
C VAL A 145 -15.23 -8.49 -14.62
N ALA A 146 -15.12 -9.16 -15.77
CA ALA A 146 -16.00 -8.92 -16.91
C ALA A 146 -17.13 -9.94 -17.00
N ASN A 147 -16.79 -11.23 -17.00
CA ASN A 147 -17.76 -12.32 -17.16
C ASN A 147 -17.25 -13.64 -16.59
N ALA A 148 -18.16 -14.53 -16.21
CA ALA A 148 -17.84 -15.87 -15.71
C ALA A 148 -18.87 -16.90 -16.20
N LYS A 149 -18.39 -18.11 -16.47
CA LYS A 149 -19.13 -19.27 -16.91
C LYS A 149 -18.66 -20.50 -16.12
N LYS A 150 -19.34 -21.63 -16.33
CA LYS A 150 -19.09 -22.88 -15.60
C LYS A 150 -17.60 -23.29 -15.56
N ASN A 151 -16.86 -23.12 -16.65
CA ASN A 151 -15.45 -23.55 -16.75
C ASN A 151 -14.48 -22.41 -17.09
N GLU A 152 -14.94 -21.16 -17.02
CA GLU A 152 -14.16 -20.02 -17.51
C GLU A 152 -14.50 -18.75 -16.72
N ILE A 153 -13.50 -17.90 -16.47
CA ILE A 153 -13.70 -16.50 -16.12
C ILE A 153 -12.88 -15.61 -17.06
N ILE A 154 -13.42 -14.43 -17.36
CA ILE A 154 -12.79 -13.39 -18.15
C ILE A 154 -12.58 -12.18 -17.24
N LEU A 155 -11.32 -11.79 -17.12
CA LEU A 155 -10.88 -10.58 -16.46
C LEU A 155 -10.36 -9.62 -17.54
N ASP A 156 -10.93 -8.42 -17.61
CA ASP A 156 -10.61 -7.38 -18.59
C ASP A 156 -9.87 -6.20 -17.93
N ASN A 157 -9.29 -5.34 -18.76
CA ASN A 157 -8.56 -4.13 -18.34
C ASN A 157 -7.51 -4.44 -17.26
N CYS A 158 -6.76 -5.52 -17.50
CA CYS A 158 -5.75 -5.99 -16.57
C CYS A 158 -4.43 -5.24 -16.73
N ILE A 159 -3.76 -4.99 -15.60
CA ILE A 159 -2.37 -4.54 -15.52
C ILE A 159 -1.57 -5.55 -14.69
N THR A 160 -0.25 -5.61 -14.88
CA THR A 160 0.59 -6.48 -14.06
C THR A 160 0.61 -5.98 -12.61
N GLY A 161 0.85 -6.86 -11.64
CA GLY A 161 1.00 -6.40 -10.26
C GLY A 161 2.16 -5.42 -10.09
N LEU A 162 3.24 -5.53 -10.88
CA LEU A 162 4.33 -4.55 -10.84
C LEU A 162 3.89 -3.16 -11.33
N ASP A 163 3.04 -3.09 -12.35
CA ASP A 163 2.50 -1.81 -12.82
C ASP A 163 1.49 -1.26 -11.80
N TYR A 164 0.64 -2.12 -11.24
CA TYR A 164 -0.28 -1.74 -10.17
C TYR A 164 0.45 -1.23 -8.93
N GLN A 165 1.58 -1.83 -8.58
CA GLN A 165 2.45 -1.37 -7.49
C GLN A 165 2.86 0.09 -7.70
N LYS A 166 3.34 0.44 -8.89
CA LYS A 166 3.78 1.81 -9.22
C LYS A 166 2.61 2.80 -9.13
N VAL A 167 1.47 2.44 -9.71
CA VAL A 167 0.25 3.27 -9.64
C VAL A 167 -0.15 3.48 -8.17
N LYS A 168 -0.19 2.40 -7.38
CA LYS A 168 -0.65 2.48 -6.00
C LYS A 168 0.31 3.23 -5.09
N ILE A 169 1.62 3.05 -5.26
CA ILE A 169 2.63 3.85 -4.55
C ILE A 169 2.44 5.32 -4.89
N GLY A 170 2.25 5.68 -6.16
CA GLY A 170 1.95 7.05 -6.58
C GLY A 170 0.68 7.63 -5.94
N GLU A 171 -0.41 6.85 -5.85
CA GLU A 171 -1.64 7.24 -5.15
C GLU A 171 -1.41 7.51 -3.66
N ILE A 172 -0.66 6.63 -2.97
CA ILE A 172 -0.35 6.78 -1.54
C ILE A 172 0.53 8.02 -1.31
N GLU A 173 1.57 8.20 -2.13
CA GLU A 173 2.44 9.37 -2.09
C GLU A 173 1.64 10.66 -2.28
N GLN A 174 0.74 10.70 -3.26
CA GLN A 174 -0.10 11.86 -3.52
C GLN A 174 -1.07 12.14 -2.36
N GLY A 175 -1.72 11.10 -1.82
CA GLY A 175 -2.61 11.23 -0.66
C GLY A 175 -1.90 11.77 0.58
N ILE A 176 -0.63 11.38 0.79
CA ILE A 176 0.22 11.94 1.86
C ILE A 176 0.54 13.42 1.59
N LYS A 177 0.89 13.79 0.36
CA LYS A 177 1.13 15.21 0.00
C LYS A 177 -0.12 16.07 0.17
N ASP A 178 -1.28 15.52 -0.15
CA ASP A 178 -2.57 16.19 0.05
C ASP A 178 -2.86 16.40 1.54
N PHE A 179 -2.64 15.38 2.39
CA PHE A 179 -2.70 15.52 3.84
C PHE A 179 -1.78 16.63 4.36
N LEU A 180 -0.50 16.61 3.98
CA LEU A 180 0.51 17.58 4.41
C LEU A 180 0.21 19.01 3.94
N SER A 181 -0.57 19.15 2.87
CA SER A 181 -1.03 20.43 2.32
C SER A 181 -2.43 20.84 2.83
N GLY A 182 -3.03 20.07 3.74
CA GLY A 182 -4.38 20.31 4.26
C GLY A 182 -5.51 20.11 3.24
N LYS A 183 -5.24 19.42 2.12
CA LYS A 183 -6.17 19.16 1.02
C LYS A 183 -6.92 17.83 1.19
N ASP A 184 -7.98 17.66 0.39
CA ASP A 184 -8.73 16.40 0.21
C ASP A 184 -9.13 15.67 1.51
N LYS A 185 -9.67 16.41 2.48
CA LYS A 185 -10.09 15.87 3.78
C LYS A 185 -11.23 14.84 3.70
N THR A 186 -11.86 14.72 2.53
CA THR A 186 -12.97 13.80 2.25
C THR A 186 -12.52 12.40 1.81
N ASN A 187 -11.24 12.22 1.48
CA ASN A 187 -10.72 10.93 1.08
C ASN A 187 -10.85 9.91 2.23
N PRO A 188 -11.51 8.77 2.03
CA PRO A 188 -11.72 7.78 3.09
C PRO A 188 -10.40 7.16 3.61
N ASN A 189 -9.33 7.18 2.80
CA ASN A 189 -8.01 6.70 3.19
C ASN A 189 -7.14 7.78 3.86
N MET A 190 -7.64 9.02 3.97
CA MET A 190 -6.90 10.16 4.52
C MET A 190 -6.37 9.91 5.94
N PRO A 191 -7.10 9.26 6.86
CA PRO A 191 -6.54 8.90 8.16
C PRO A 191 -5.27 8.03 8.03
N THR A 192 -5.29 7.04 7.14
CA THR A 192 -4.12 6.17 6.94
C THR A 192 -2.95 6.94 6.34
N TYR A 193 -3.20 7.81 5.35
CA TYR A 193 -2.14 8.69 4.81
C TYR A 193 -1.56 9.61 5.88
N ALA A 194 -2.42 10.20 6.71
CA ALA A 194 -2.02 11.05 7.83
C ALA A 194 -1.09 10.32 8.80
N MET A 195 -1.43 9.08 9.16
CA MET A 195 -0.60 8.27 10.04
C MET A 195 0.76 7.92 9.41
N LEU A 196 0.77 7.50 8.14
CA LEU A 196 2.02 7.19 7.44
C LEU A 196 2.93 8.41 7.32
N ALA A 197 2.35 9.58 7.02
CA ALA A 197 3.06 10.84 6.98
C ALA A 197 3.65 11.17 8.35
N TYR A 198 2.83 11.14 9.40
CA TYR A 198 3.25 11.40 10.77
C TYR A 198 4.42 10.51 11.20
N MET A 199 4.31 9.21 10.93
CA MET A 199 5.37 8.25 11.20
C MET A 199 6.68 8.61 10.48
N ALA A 200 6.60 8.97 9.20
CA ALA A 200 7.78 9.30 8.41
C ALA A 200 8.48 10.55 8.95
N LEU A 201 7.72 11.58 9.31
CA LEU A 201 8.25 12.83 9.85
C LEU A 201 8.90 12.63 11.23
N VAL A 202 8.25 11.88 12.12
CA VAL A 202 8.81 11.57 13.45
C VAL A 202 10.08 10.72 13.32
N SER A 203 10.04 9.67 12.48
CA SER A 203 11.22 8.86 12.20
C SER A 203 12.37 9.67 11.61
N ALA A 204 12.10 10.58 10.69
CA ALA A 204 13.13 11.44 10.10
C ALA A 204 13.87 12.28 11.16
N LYS A 205 13.16 12.78 12.19
CA LYS A 205 13.78 13.55 13.29
C LYS A 205 14.60 12.68 14.25
N LEU A 206 14.28 11.40 14.37
CA LEU A 206 14.87 10.49 15.35
C LEU A 206 15.97 9.59 14.77
N LEU A 207 15.98 9.38 13.46
CA LEU A 207 16.96 8.53 12.80
C LEU A 207 18.38 9.14 12.89
N PRO A 208 19.40 8.35 13.25
CA PRO A 208 20.79 8.81 13.27
C PRO A 208 21.27 9.33 11.91
N THR A 209 22.22 10.26 11.94
CA THR A 209 22.85 10.85 10.74
C THR A 209 23.49 9.82 9.79
N HIS A 210 23.86 8.64 10.32
CA HIS A 210 24.45 7.53 9.56
C HIS A 210 23.51 6.32 9.46
N SER A 211 22.20 6.54 9.62
CA SER A 211 21.18 5.51 9.41
C SER A 211 21.19 5.01 7.96
N CYS A 212 20.76 3.76 7.76
CA CYS A 212 20.66 3.21 6.41
C CYS A 212 19.59 3.95 5.60
N CYS A 213 18.53 4.43 6.26
CA CYS A 213 17.53 5.32 5.66
C CYS A 213 18.13 6.65 5.16
N GLN A 214 19.04 7.27 5.93
CA GLN A 214 19.68 8.51 5.51
C GLN A 214 20.65 8.30 4.35
N ALA A 215 21.45 7.24 4.39
CA ALA A 215 22.32 6.87 3.26
C ALA A 215 21.49 6.67 1.99
N ALA A 216 20.41 5.90 2.07
CA ALA A 216 19.51 5.64 0.96
C ALA A 216 18.78 6.90 0.45
N ALA A 217 18.47 7.86 1.32
CA ALA A 217 17.84 9.12 0.92
C ALA A 217 18.81 10.10 0.23
N ILE A 218 20.11 10.01 0.52
CA ILE A 218 21.16 10.87 -0.05
C ILE A 218 21.69 10.29 -1.36
N GLU A 219 21.80 8.97 -1.47
CA GLU A 219 22.20 8.32 -2.71
C GLU A 219 21.07 8.43 -3.75
N GLU A 220 21.19 9.39 -4.68
CA GLU A 220 20.27 9.63 -5.80
C GLU A 220 20.15 8.45 -6.81
N GLY A 221 20.67 7.26 -6.45
CA GLY A 221 20.63 6.05 -7.25
C GLY A 221 19.29 5.29 -7.20
N PRO A 222 19.06 4.36 -8.15
CA PRO A 222 17.89 3.49 -8.13
C PRO A 222 17.94 2.59 -6.89
N GLN A 223 17.01 2.85 -5.97
CA GLN A 223 16.87 2.14 -4.71
C GLN A 223 16.45 0.69 -4.93
N THR A 224 17.12 -0.25 -4.27
CA THR A 224 16.76 -1.67 -4.35
C THR A 224 15.69 -2.04 -3.32
N THR A 225 15.01 -3.15 -3.55
CA THR A 225 14.10 -3.75 -2.57
C THR A 225 14.80 -4.05 -1.23
N ALA A 226 16.10 -4.34 -1.25
CA ALA A 226 16.87 -4.62 -0.04
C ALA A 226 17.06 -3.35 0.80
N ASP A 227 17.36 -2.22 0.15
CA ASP A 227 17.56 -0.93 0.81
C ASP A 227 16.29 -0.47 1.51
N ILE A 228 15.15 -0.56 0.81
CA ILE A 228 13.81 -0.25 1.34
C ILE A 228 13.53 -1.08 2.60
N ARG A 229 13.77 -2.41 2.53
CA ARG A 229 13.52 -3.31 3.67
C ARG A 229 14.44 -3.02 4.85
N ALA A 230 15.72 -2.74 4.60
CA ALA A 230 16.68 -2.39 5.64
C ALA A 230 16.23 -1.11 6.38
N CYS A 231 15.85 -0.07 5.64
CA CYS A 231 15.32 1.15 6.24
C CYS A 231 14.04 0.89 7.05
N ASN A 232 13.08 0.12 6.53
CA ASN A 232 11.85 -0.19 7.27
C ASN A 232 12.12 -0.97 8.56
N GLN A 233 13.12 -1.86 8.58
CA GLN A 233 13.53 -2.56 9.78
C GLN A 233 14.13 -1.62 10.83
N GLU A 234 14.97 -0.67 10.40
CA GLU A 234 15.53 0.34 11.28
C GLU A 234 14.43 1.20 11.91
N VAL A 235 13.52 1.73 11.09
CA VAL A 235 12.35 2.49 11.55
C VAL A 235 11.52 1.66 12.52
N THR A 236 11.30 0.37 12.25
CA THR A 236 10.51 -0.47 13.15
C THR A 236 11.16 -0.63 14.50
N THR A 237 12.47 -0.86 14.51
CA THR A 237 13.25 -0.99 15.74
C THR A 237 13.16 0.30 16.56
N LEU A 238 13.23 1.46 15.89
CA LEU A 238 13.06 2.77 16.51
C LEU A 238 11.69 2.90 17.19
N TRP A 239 10.60 2.59 16.48
CA TRP A 239 9.25 2.69 17.06
C TRP A 239 9.00 1.67 18.17
N GLN A 240 9.49 0.43 18.03
CA GLN A 240 9.32 -0.61 19.05
C GLN A 240 10.10 -0.32 20.33
N ASN A 241 11.25 0.34 20.22
CA ASN A 241 12.09 0.72 21.34
C ASN A 241 11.92 2.20 21.71
N ASN A 242 10.77 2.81 21.41
CA ASN A 242 10.52 4.24 21.60
C ASN A 242 10.86 4.75 23.01
N SER A 243 10.64 3.94 24.05
CA SER A 243 10.95 4.26 25.44
C SER A 243 12.44 4.43 25.74
N GLN A 244 13.31 3.98 24.83
CA GLN A 244 14.76 4.13 24.93
C GLN A 244 15.27 5.44 24.29
N PHE A 245 14.41 6.17 23.58
CA PHE A 245 14.76 7.43 22.94
C PHE A 245 14.28 8.60 23.81
N GLU A 246 15.20 9.25 24.52
CA GLU A 246 14.89 10.35 25.44
C GLU A 246 14.13 11.51 24.76
N ASN A 247 14.39 11.73 23.47
CA ASN A 247 13.78 12.78 22.65
C ASN A 247 12.54 12.32 21.85
N PHE A 248 12.03 11.11 22.07
CA PHE A 248 10.91 10.56 21.29
C PHE A 248 9.64 11.43 21.39
N ASN A 249 9.23 11.76 22.62
CA ASN A 249 8.05 12.59 22.87
C ASN A 249 8.25 14.02 22.34
N GLU A 250 9.46 14.57 22.48
CA GLU A 250 9.78 15.89 21.93
C GLU A 250 9.71 15.92 20.40
N ALA A 251 10.19 14.86 19.74
CA ALA A 251 10.10 14.72 18.29
C ALA A 251 8.64 14.63 17.83
N MET A 252 7.81 13.83 18.51
CA MET A 252 6.36 13.76 18.27
C MET A 252 5.70 15.14 18.42
N ASP A 253 5.88 15.80 19.55
CA ASP A 253 5.31 17.11 19.82
C ASP A 253 5.79 18.17 18.80
N SER A 254 7.07 18.10 18.40
CA SER A 254 7.61 18.97 17.35
C SER A 254 6.91 18.74 16.02
N VAL A 255 6.76 17.49 15.59
CA VAL A 255 6.08 17.14 14.33
C VAL A 255 4.62 17.58 14.37
N GLU A 256 3.91 17.35 15.48
CA GLU A 256 2.52 17.80 15.64
C GLU A 256 2.40 19.31 15.48
N ARG A 257 3.28 20.08 16.16
CA ARG A 257 3.30 21.55 16.03
C ARG A 257 3.58 21.98 14.59
N ASP A 258 4.56 21.38 13.93
CA ASP A 258 4.92 21.72 12.55
C ASP A 258 3.76 21.39 11.59
N LEU A 259 3.17 20.21 11.69
CA LEU A 259 2.01 19.80 10.88
C LEU A 259 0.80 20.74 11.05
N MET A 260 0.45 21.09 12.30
CA MET A 260 -0.64 22.04 12.57
C MET A 260 -0.35 23.42 11.99
N ARG A 261 0.91 23.90 12.10
CA ARG A 261 1.32 25.15 11.47
C ARG A 261 1.10 25.11 9.97
N HIS A 262 1.31 23.98 9.29
CA HIS A 262 1.13 23.87 7.85
C HIS A 262 -0.29 23.43 7.41
N GLY A 263 -1.27 23.47 8.33
CA GLY A 263 -2.68 23.24 8.01
C GLY A 263 -3.09 21.77 7.91
N ALA A 264 -2.22 20.84 8.28
CA ALA A 264 -2.55 19.42 8.37
C ALA A 264 -3.51 19.16 9.54
N ASP A 265 -4.51 18.31 9.30
CA ASP A 265 -5.54 17.99 10.29
C ASP A 265 -5.10 16.80 11.16
N LEU A 266 -4.52 17.08 12.33
CA LEU A 266 -4.07 16.04 13.27
C LEU A 266 -5.20 15.14 13.77
N ASN A 267 -6.47 15.54 13.65
CA ASN A 267 -7.56 14.63 13.97
C ASN A 267 -7.59 13.42 13.04
N MET A 268 -7.06 13.53 11.81
CA MET A 268 -6.92 12.40 10.90
C MET A 268 -5.89 11.39 11.42
N VAL A 269 -4.78 11.87 12.00
CA VAL A 269 -3.76 11.03 12.64
C VAL A 269 -4.35 10.31 13.86
N ARG A 270 -5.06 11.03 14.72
CA ARG A 270 -5.73 10.45 15.91
C ARG A 270 -6.85 9.47 15.54
N LYS A 271 -7.64 9.78 14.51
CA LYS A 271 -8.67 8.88 13.98
C LYS A 271 -8.04 7.59 13.47
N ALA A 272 -6.93 7.68 12.74
CA ALA A 272 -6.20 6.49 12.31
C ALA A 272 -5.68 5.67 13.49
N ALA A 273 -5.09 6.31 14.50
CA ALA A 273 -4.67 5.65 15.74
C ALA A 273 -5.81 4.85 16.37
N SER A 274 -6.98 5.48 16.55
CA SER A 274 -8.16 4.83 17.16
C SER A 274 -8.72 3.64 16.37
N LEU A 275 -8.43 3.53 15.08
CA LEU A 275 -8.87 2.41 14.24
C LEU A 275 -7.91 1.20 14.32
N MET A 276 -6.75 1.38 14.95
CA MET A 276 -5.67 0.37 15.01
C MET A 276 -5.54 -0.30 16.38
N ASP A 277 -6.12 0.31 17.41
CA ASP A 277 -6.37 -0.27 18.75
C ASP A 277 -7.60 -1.19 18.74
#